data_AF-A0A8D8D0R4-F1
#
_entry.id   AF-A0A8D8D0R4-F1
#
_cell.length_a   1.000
_cell.length_b   1.000
_cell.length_c   1.000
_cell.angle_alpha   90.00
_cell.angle_beta   90.00
_cell.angle_gamma   90.00
#
_symmetry.space_group_name_H-M   'P 1'
#
loop_
_entity.id
_entity.type
_entity.pdbx_description
1 polymer ?
#
loop_
_entity_poly.entity_id
_entity_poly.type
_entity_poly.pdbx_seq_one_letter_code
_entity_poly.pdbx_strand_id
1 'polypeptide(L)'
;MAINGNWITTDLLERILLGANECRFKVVGHKVEAATKKGDNYASEMYRVVIEYEMDGKRQKSTKIMKVIPSGDIQRKIMEKNNIFPREIAVYRDILPRISKLLQSIGDPVQISPACTYTTDDPKTMLVFEDIKERGYQMVDRRIGLDLEQTKLVLRKLAKLHAGSAVVYQEDPEVLEPVMEGAITTNPHRQDFLVFYKMCARQVVKLVESWSDPSYSAILHKIRNLPNTTIAKGCQVYTRDDAVFNVLNHDDVWTSNLMFRYEDTVTLNDVLLFDYQLAYFGSPGVDLNYFLNGSVQNEIREKHSLEFIQYYHTILTETLRKLRYSGNIPTLQDIHVEVIRTGFHSVNAVFCLLPLAMMENSENAEMDVFLQESAAGEAFRAQIFSNPRYEPILKRALRRFDLLGYFD
;
A
#
# COMPACT_ATOMS: atom_id res chain seq x y z
N MET A 1 -2.90 18.32 -19.21
CA MET A 1 -3.49 17.46 -20.25
C MET A 1 -4.99 17.48 -20.09
N ALA A 2 -5.75 17.55 -21.20
CA ALA A 2 -7.19 17.37 -21.14
C ALA A 2 -7.49 15.95 -20.62
N ILE A 3 -8.47 15.83 -19.72
CA ILE A 3 -8.91 14.53 -19.20
C ILE A 3 -9.52 13.75 -20.37
N ASN A 4 -8.94 12.61 -20.75
CA ASN A 4 -9.53 11.72 -21.75
C ASN A 4 -10.68 10.92 -21.12
N GLY A 5 -11.85 11.57 -21.02
CA GLY A 5 -13.06 11.02 -20.40
C GLY A 5 -14.19 10.66 -21.38
N ASN A 6 -13.95 10.74 -22.70
CA ASN A 6 -15.01 10.55 -23.72
C ASN A 6 -15.62 9.14 -23.73
N TRP A 7 -14.91 8.16 -23.16
CA TRP A 7 -15.38 6.77 -23.03
C TRP A 7 -16.29 6.56 -21.79
N ILE A 8 -16.38 7.55 -20.89
CA ILE A 8 -17.29 7.52 -19.73
C ILE A 8 -18.70 7.89 -20.22
N THR A 9 -19.39 6.91 -20.79
CA THR A 9 -20.72 7.10 -21.40
C THR A 9 -21.83 6.99 -20.36
N THR A 10 -23.01 7.52 -20.69
CA THR A 10 -24.25 7.36 -19.90
C THR A 10 -24.51 5.89 -19.58
N ASP A 11 -24.40 4.99 -20.57
CA ASP A 11 -24.65 3.55 -20.40
C ASP A 11 -23.69 2.92 -19.37
N LEU A 12 -22.42 3.32 -19.36
CA LEU A 12 -21.46 2.87 -18.35
C LEU A 12 -21.86 3.36 -16.96
N LEU A 13 -22.24 4.63 -16.83
CA LEU A 13 -22.66 5.21 -15.54
C LEU A 13 -23.95 4.57 -15.03
N GLU A 14 -24.87 4.21 -15.92
CA GLU A 14 -26.07 3.48 -15.56
C GLU A 14 -25.74 2.07 -15.04
N ARG A 15 -24.84 1.33 -15.69
CA ARG A 15 -24.34 0.05 -15.16
C ARG A 15 -23.69 0.17 -13.79
N ILE A 16 -22.87 1.21 -13.59
CA ILE A 16 -22.20 1.49 -12.30
C ILE A 16 -23.22 1.79 -11.20
N LEU A 17 -24.30 2.51 -11.51
CA LEU A 17 -25.38 2.78 -10.56
C LEU A 17 -26.26 1.54 -10.33
N LEU A 18 -26.47 0.68 -11.33
CA LEU A 18 -27.27 -0.56 -11.22
C LEU A 18 -26.59 -1.56 -10.29
N GLY A 19 -25.26 -1.69 -10.38
CA GLY A 19 -24.46 -2.45 -9.42
C GLY A 19 -24.61 -1.97 -7.97
N ALA A 20 -25.20 -0.78 -7.76
CA ALA A 20 -25.52 -0.22 -6.45
C ALA A 20 -27.03 -0.22 -6.09
N ASN A 21 -27.97 -0.44 -7.03
CA ASN A 21 -29.42 -0.32 -6.82
C ASN A 21 -30.25 -1.14 -7.82
N GLU A 22 -31.31 -1.82 -7.35
CA GLU A 22 -32.34 -2.47 -8.20
C GLU A 22 -33.42 -1.48 -8.71
N CYS A 23 -33.30 -0.19 -8.39
CA CYS A 23 -34.31 0.82 -8.70
C CYS A 23 -34.21 1.34 -10.14
N ARG A 24 -35.35 1.73 -10.73
CA ARG A 24 -35.37 2.45 -12.01
C ARG A 24 -34.86 3.87 -11.81
N PHE A 25 -33.66 4.13 -12.30
CA PHE A 25 -33.13 5.49 -12.42
C PHE A 25 -32.77 5.81 -13.87
N LYS A 26 -32.60 7.10 -14.17
CA LYS A 26 -32.13 7.60 -15.46
C LYS A 26 -30.99 8.57 -15.23
N VAL A 27 -29.83 8.34 -15.85
CA VAL A 27 -28.74 9.31 -15.79
C VAL A 27 -29.10 10.53 -16.65
N VAL A 28 -29.05 11.72 -16.05
CA VAL A 28 -29.42 13.00 -16.69
C VAL A 28 -28.22 13.90 -16.95
N GLY A 29 -27.08 13.62 -16.33
CA GLY A 29 -25.83 14.34 -16.54
C GLY A 29 -24.68 13.73 -15.76
N HIS A 30 -23.45 14.11 -16.11
CA HIS A 30 -22.28 13.75 -15.33
C HIS A 30 -21.16 14.78 -15.50
N LYS A 31 -20.25 14.82 -14.54
CA LYS A 31 -19.03 15.64 -14.58
C LYS A 31 -17.82 14.75 -14.26
N VAL A 32 -16.79 14.83 -15.10
CA VAL A 32 -15.54 14.09 -14.93
C VAL A 32 -14.41 15.05 -14.54
N GLU A 33 -13.69 14.71 -13.48
CA GLU A 33 -12.53 15.40 -12.97
C GLU A 33 -11.38 14.41 -12.75
N ALA A 34 -10.14 14.87 -12.70
CA ALA A 34 -9.04 14.05 -12.23
C ALA A 34 -9.20 13.84 -10.71
N ALA A 35 -9.11 12.60 -10.22
CA ALA A 35 -9.29 12.34 -8.79
C ALA A 35 -8.06 12.75 -7.95
N THR A 36 -6.88 12.80 -8.57
CA THR A 36 -5.60 13.11 -7.94
C THR A 36 -4.84 14.15 -8.75
N LYS A 37 -3.81 14.71 -8.13
CA LYS A 37 -2.84 15.57 -8.81
C LYS A 37 -1.92 14.71 -9.69
N LYS A 38 -1.24 15.36 -10.65
CA LYS A 38 -0.20 14.70 -11.45
C LYS A 38 0.87 14.15 -10.49
N GLY A 39 1.39 12.96 -10.75
CA GLY A 39 2.47 12.36 -9.96
C GLY A 39 2.08 11.73 -8.62
N ASP A 40 0.81 11.75 -8.23
CA ASP A 40 0.32 10.99 -7.05
C ASP A 40 -0.12 9.55 -7.41
N ASN A 41 -0.33 9.23 -8.70
CA ASN A 41 -0.66 7.88 -9.17
C ASN A 41 0.30 7.41 -10.25
N TYR A 42 1.18 6.46 -9.91
CA TYR A 42 2.20 5.94 -10.81
C TYR A 42 1.73 4.75 -11.65
N ALA A 43 0.57 4.18 -11.33
CA ALA A 43 0.13 2.88 -11.82
C ALA A 43 -1.28 2.89 -12.44
N SER A 44 -2.06 3.98 -12.33
CA SER A 44 -3.44 4.01 -12.83
C SER A 44 -3.90 5.42 -13.20
N GLU A 45 -4.84 5.49 -14.13
CA GLU A 45 -5.60 6.71 -14.42
C GLU A 45 -6.79 6.78 -13.45
N MET A 46 -6.88 7.85 -12.64
CA MET A 46 -7.92 8.01 -11.63
C MET A 46 -8.87 9.14 -11.96
N TYR A 47 -10.16 8.83 -12.06
CA TYR A 47 -11.22 9.78 -12.39
C TYR A 47 -12.18 9.94 -11.23
N ARG A 48 -12.52 11.17 -10.89
CA ARG A 48 -13.62 11.51 -10.00
C ARG A 48 -14.82 11.86 -10.86
N VAL A 49 -15.90 11.08 -10.75
CA VAL A 49 -17.09 11.24 -11.57
C VAL A 49 -18.29 11.54 -10.69
N VAL A 50 -18.88 12.72 -10.90
CA VAL A 50 -20.15 13.10 -10.29
C VAL A 50 -21.26 12.71 -11.25
N ILE A 51 -22.12 11.78 -10.85
CA ILE A 51 -23.23 11.26 -11.64
C ILE A 51 -24.51 11.92 -11.15
N GLU A 52 -25.23 12.60 -12.03
CA GLU A 52 -26.55 13.18 -11.75
C GLU A 52 -27.62 12.27 -12.37
N TYR A 53 -28.54 11.79 -11.56
CA TYR A 53 -29.58 10.85 -11.99
C TYR A 53 -30.94 11.20 -11.39
N GLU A 54 -32.00 10.79 -12.07
CA GLU A 54 -33.37 10.90 -11.60
C GLU A 54 -33.86 9.53 -11.14
N MET A 55 -34.39 9.46 -9.91
CA MET A 55 -35.00 8.27 -9.33
C MET A 55 -36.29 8.69 -8.62
N ASP A 56 -37.41 8.03 -8.95
CA ASP A 56 -38.75 8.35 -8.45
C ASP A 56 -39.14 9.84 -8.59
N GLY A 57 -38.80 10.45 -9.73
CA GLY A 57 -39.08 11.85 -10.02
C GLY A 57 -38.21 12.85 -9.24
N LYS A 58 -37.21 12.38 -8.48
CA LYS A 58 -36.27 13.22 -7.72
C LYS A 58 -34.89 13.16 -8.32
N ARG A 59 -34.27 14.33 -8.50
CA ARG A 59 -32.85 14.43 -8.87
C ARG A 59 -31.96 14.10 -7.69
N GLN A 60 -30.99 13.23 -7.91
CA GLN A 60 -29.99 12.79 -6.95
C GLN A 60 -28.59 12.90 -7.57
N LYS A 61 -27.57 12.86 -6.72
CA LYS A 61 -26.17 12.82 -7.14
C LYS A 61 -25.45 11.70 -6.43
N SER A 62 -24.53 11.05 -7.14
CA SER A 62 -23.57 10.11 -6.57
C SER A 62 -22.19 10.43 -7.11
N THR A 63 -21.21 10.54 -6.24
CA THR A 63 -19.81 10.67 -6.66
C THR A 63 -19.09 9.33 -6.56
N LYS A 64 -18.32 9.01 -7.60
CA LYS A 64 -17.55 7.77 -7.73
C LYS A 64 -16.11 8.07 -8.08
N ILE A 65 -15.21 7.22 -7.60
CA ILE A 65 -13.80 7.23 -8.00
C ILE A 65 -13.55 6.02 -8.91
N MET A 66 -13.13 6.25 -10.15
CA MET A 66 -12.79 5.19 -11.11
C MET A 66 -11.28 5.05 -11.21
N LYS A 67 -10.74 3.90 -10.81
CA LYS A 67 -9.34 3.49 -11.01
C LYS A 67 -9.25 2.65 -12.26
N VAL A 68 -8.59 3.18 -13.29
CA VAL A 68 -8.57 2.59 -14.64
C VAL A 68 -7.15 2.19 -15.00
N ILE A 69 -7.00 1.02 -15.63
CA ILE A 69 -5.72 0.58 -16.19
C ILE A 69 -5.19 1.66 -17.16
N PRO A 70 -3.91 2.07 -17.06
CA PRO A 70 -3.32 3.05 -17.95
C PRO A 70 -3.50 2.69 -19.43
N SER A 71 -3.68 3.74 -20.23
CA SER A 71 -3.87 3.61 -21.67
C SER A 71 -2.55 3.36 -22.44
N GLY A 72 -1.38 3.56 -21.79
CA GLY A 72 -0.07 3.37 -22.42
C GLY A 72 0.39 1.92 -22.50
N ASP A 73 0.80 1.47 -23.69
CA ASP A 73 1.13 0.06 -23.98
C ASP A 73 2.28 -0.49 -23.12
N ILE A 74 3.33 0.30 -22.86
CA ILE A 74 4.50 -0.15 -22.10
C ILE A 74 4.13 -0.35 -20.63
N GLN A 75 3.52 0.68 -20.01
CA GLN A 75 3.11 0.63 -18.62
C GLN A 75 2.09 -0.49 -18.38
N ARG A 76 1.11 -0.66 -19.28
CA ARG A 76 0.14 -1.76 -19.24
C ARG A 76 0.83 -3.12 -19.25
N LYS A 77 1.72 -3.38 -20.22
CA LYS A 77 2.44 -4.66 -20.33
C LYS A 77 3.26 -4.97 -19.08
N ILE A 78 3.91 -3.97 -18.52
CA ILE A 78 4.69 -4.11 -17.30
C ILE A 78 3.75 -4.48 -16.12
N MET A 79 2.61 -3.81 -15.98
CA MET A 79 1.67 -4.10 -14.90
C MET A 79 0.98 -5.45 -15.01
N GLU A 80 0.59 -5.84 -16.22
CA GLU A 80 0.05 -7.18 -16.53
C GLU A 80 1.08 -8.26 -16.21
N LYS A 81 2.33 -8.08 -16.68
CA LYS A 81 3.43 -9.01 -16.42
C LYS A 81 3.72 -9.18 -14.93
N ASN A 82 3.55 -8.12 -14.13
CA ASN A 82 3.71 -8.15 -12.68
C ASN A 82 2.42 -8.46 -11.91
N ASN A 83 1.35 -8.90 -12.58
CA ASN A 83 0.07 -9.28 -12.00
C ASN A 83 -0.52 -8.24 -11.03
N ILE A 84 -0.34 -6.94 -11.32
CA ILE A 84 -0.74 -5.86 -10.42
C ILE A 84 -2.27 -5.68 -10.41
N PHE A 85 -2.88 -5.61 -11.58
CA PHE A 85 -4.33 -5.37 -11.69
C PHE A 85 -5.20 -6.56 -11.32
N PRO A 86 -4.95 -7.80 -11.81
CA PRO A 86 -5.79 -8.93 -11.43
C PRO A 86 -5.74 -9.19 -9.92
N ARG A 87 -4.58 -8.94 -9.30
CA ARG A 87 -4.40 -8.97 -7.85
C ARG A 87 -5.30 -7.95 -7.14
N GLU A 88 -5.21 -6.67 -7.50
CA GLU A 88 -6.01 -5.63 -6.84
C GLU A 88 -7.51 -5.89 -7.01
N ILE A 89 -7.93 -6.33 -8.21
CA ILE A 89 -9.32 -6.73 -8.47
C ILE A 89 -9.75 -7.88 -7.57
N ALA A 90 -8.94 -8.95 -7.46
CA ALA A 90 -9.26 -10.08 -6.59
C ALA A 90 -9.39 -9.65 -5.13
N VAL A 91 -8.50 -8.77 -4.65
CA VAL A 91 -8.57 -8.26 -3.26
C VAL A 91 -9.88 -7.51 -3.02
N TYR A 92 -10.26 -6.58 -3.89
CA TYR A 92 -11.46 -5.77 -3.70
C TYR A 92 -12.77 -6.51 -3.96
N ARG A 93 -12.80 -7.37 -4.98
CA ARG A 93 -14.01 -8.07 -5.42
C ARG A 93 -14.28 -9.32 -4.60
N ASP A 94 -13.24 -10.09 -4.28
CA ASP A 94 -13.40 -11.46 -3.79
C ASP A 94 -12.96 -11.62 -2.33
N ILE A 95 -11.89 -10.95 -1.90
CA ILE A 95 -11.29 -11.17 -0.57
C ILE A 95 -11.84 -10.24 0.50
N LEU A 96 -11.74 -8.91 0.31
CA LEU A 96 -12.19 -7.91 1.29
C LEU A 96 -13.67 -8.04 1.66
N PRO A 97 -14.60 -8.35 0.72
CA PRO A 97 -16.00 -8.57 1.08
C PRO A 97 -16.22 -9.77 2.01
N ARG A 98 -15.42 -10.85 1.85
CA ARG A 98 -15.47 -12.01 2.76
C ARG A 98 -14.97 -11.64 4.15
N ILE A 99 -13.85 -10.91 4.22
CA ILE A 99 -13.32 -10.38 5.50
C ILE A 99 -14.35 -9.49 6.19
N SER A 100 -15.00 -8.59 5.45
CA SER A 100 -16.04 -7.70 5.98
C SER A 100 -17.22 -8.50 6.57
N LYS A 101 -17.70 -9.53 5.86
CA LYS A 101 -18.77 -10.42 6.35
C LYS A 101 -18.36 -11.18 7.62
N LEU A 102 -17.13 -11.68 7.67
CA LEU A 102 -16.59 -12.36 8.85
C LEU A 102 -16.57 -11.43 10.07
N LEU A 103 -16.02 -10.22 9.92
CA LEU A 103 -15.97 -9.24 11.02
C LEU A 103 -17.38 -8.81 11.46
N GLN A 104 -18.30 -8.61 10.51
CA GLN A 104 -19.70 -8.32 10.81
C GLN A 104 -20.38 -9.45 11.61
N SER A 105 -20.06 -10.71 11.29
CA SER A 105 -20.65 -11.88 11.98
C SER A 105 -20.30 -11.95 13.47
N ILE A 106 -19.21 -11.31 13.90
CA ILE A 106 -18.80 -11.21 15.30
C ILE A 106 -19.16 -9.86 15.94
N GLY A 107 -20.04 -9.08 15.30
CA GLY A 107 -20.51 -7.79 15.78
C GLY A 107 -19.49 -6.65 15.61
N ASP A 108 -18.53 -6.78 14.69
CA ASP A 108 -17.49 -5.78 14.43
C ASP A 108 -17.63 -5.24 12.98
N PRO A 109 -18.48 -4.23 12.74
CA PRO A 109 -18.78 -3.73 11.40
C PRO A 109 -17.69 -2.79 10.84
N VAL A 110 -16.43 -2.99 11.25
CA VAL A 110 -15.33 -2.13 10.83
C VAL A 110 -15.10 -2.22 9.32
N GLN A 111 -15.01 -1.07 8.67
CA GLN A 111 -14.65 -0.99 7.27
C GLN A 111 -13.13 -0.88 7.12
N ILE A 112 -12.47 -1.81 6.43
CA ILE A 112 -11.00 -1.78 6.26
C ILE A 112 -10.58 -0.84 5.12
N SER A 113 -11.35 -0.86 4.03
CA SER A 113 -11.04 -0.16 2.78
C SER A 113 -12.28 0.53 2.22
N PRO A 114 -12.15 1.55 1.35
CA PRO A 114 -13.30 2.08 0.61
C PRO A 114 -14.06 0.98 -0.11
N ALA A 115 -15.39 1.08 -0.14
CA ALA A 115 -16.21 0.11 -0.84
C ALA A 115 -15.93 0.17 -2.34
N CYS A 116 -15.45 -0.94 -2.91
CA CYS A 116 -15.47 -1.15 -4.35
C CYS A 116 -16.91 -1.53 -4.74
N THR A 117 -17.60 -0.62 -5.41
CA THR A 117 -19.02 -0.75 -5.76
C THR A 117 -19.25 -1.39 -7.13
N TYR A 118 -18.25 -1.40 -8.01
CA TYR A 118 -18.37 -1.98 -9.34
C TYR A 118 -16.99 -2.31 -9.93
N THR A 119 -16.93 -3.37 -10.73
CA THR A 119 -15.74 -3.78 -11.50
C THR A 119 -16.18 -4.15 -12.91
N THR A 120 -15.44 -3.72 -13.94
CA THR A 120 -15.73 -4.08 -15.34
C THR A 120 -14.46 -4.09 -16.17
N ASP A 121 -14.44 -4.88 -17.23
CA ASP A 121 -13.41 -4.88 -18.28
C ASP A 121 -13.84 -4.11 -19.54
N ASP A 122 -15.10 -3.70 -19.60
CA ASP A 122 -15.71 -2.98 -20.72
C ASP A 122 -16.17 -1.57 -20.27
N PRO A 123 -15.78 -0.50 -20.99
CA PRO A 123 -14.89 -0.44 -22.17
C PRO A 123 -13.40 -0.54 -21.83
N LYS A 124 -13.06 -0.51 -20.53
CA LYS A 124 -11.71 -0.67 -19.99
C LYS A 124 -11.80 -1.42 -18.67
N THR A 125 -10.74 -2.14 -18.30
CA THR A 125 -10.59 -2.69 -16.95
C THR A 125 -10.50 -1.57 -15.91
N MET A 126 -11.42 -1.61 -14.95
CA MET A 126 -11.51 -0.59 -13.89
C MET A 126 -12.14 -1.12 -12.59
N LEU A 127 -11.75 -0.47 -11.50
CA LEU A 127 -12.37 -0.56 -10.19
C LEU A 127 -13.10 0.76 -9.89
N VAL A 128 -14.32 0.68 -9.38
CA VAL A 128 -15.15 1.86 -9.06
C VAL A 128 -15.46 1.91 -7.58
N PHE A 129 -14.97 2.94 -6.90
CA PHE A 129 -15.11 3.15 -5.47
C PHE A 129 -16.12 4.24 -5.13
N GLU A 130 -16.63 4.21 -3.90
CA GLU A 130 -17.23 5.38 -3.26
C GLU A 130 -16.21 6.53 -3.13
N ASP A 131 -16.66 7.79 -3.22
CA ASP A 131 -15.82 8.95 -2.90
C ASP A 131 -15.80 9.19 -1.40
N ILE A 132 -14.82 8.61 -0.70
CA ILE A 132 -14.71 8.74 0.76
C ILE A 132 -14.40 10.16 1.22
N LYS A 133 -13.99 11.09 0.34
CA LYS A 133 -13.88 12.51 0.71
C LYS A 133 -15.23 13.10 1.09
N GLU A 134 -16.32 12.64 0.47
CA GLU A 134 -17.68 13.05 0.85
C GLU A 134 -18.08 12.58 2.26
N ARG A 135 -17.38 11.56 2.79
CA ARG A 135 -17.54 11.05 4.16
C ARG A 135 -16.58 11.71 5.17
N GLY A 136 -15.87 12.77 4.76
CA GLY A 136 -14.95 13.53 5.62
C GLY A 136 -13.58 12.88 5.83
N TYR A 137 -13.23 11.89 5.00
CA TYR A 137 -11.88 11.32 5.03
C TYR A 137 -10.88 12.25 4.35
N GLN A 138 -9.68 12.35 4.92
CA GLN A 138 -8.59 13.19 4.44
C GLN A 138 -7.23 12.50 4.51
N MET A 139 -6.34 12.87 3.59
CA MET A 139 -4.94 12.47 3.62
C MET A 139 -4.19 13.23 4.71
N VAL A 140 -3.18 12.61 5.29
CA VAL A 140 -2.22 13.27 6.19
C VAL A 140 -0.94 13.64 5.43
N ASP A 141 -0.13 14.55 5.98
CA ASP A 141 1.13 14.93 5.35
C ASP A 141 2.16 13.79 5.44
N ARG A 142 2.35 13.11 4.31
CA ARG A 142 3.32 12.00 4.16
C ARG A 142 4.76 12.36 4.51
N ARG A 143 5.12 13.65 4.51
CA ARG A 143 6.48 14.12 4.81
C ARG A 143 6.75 14.20 6.32
N ILE A 144 5.70 14.19 7.13
CA ILE A 144 5.76 14.24 8.60
C ILE A 144 5.69 12.83 9.16
N GLY A 145 4.77 12.01 8.64
CA GLY A 145 4.47 10.69 9.18
C GLY A 145 3.46 10.74 10.33
N LEU A 146 3.05 9.55 10.77
CA LEU A 146 1.96 9.34 11.72
C LEU A 146 2.39 9.52 13.17
N ASP A 147 1.49 10.10 13.97
CA ASP A 147 1.60 10.13 15.42
C ASP A 147 1.21 8.80 16.09
N LEU A 148 1.24 8.76 17.42
CA LEU A 148 0.94 7.56 18.21
C LEU A 148 -0.47 7.01 17.96
N GLU A 149 -1.49 7.86 17.94
CA GLU A 149 -2.90 7.44 17.88
C GLU A 149 -3.29 7.05 16.45
N GLN A 150 -2.79 7.79 15.44
CA GLN A 150 -2.88 7.40 14.03
C GLN A 150 -2.23 6.04 13.79
N THR A 151 -1.04 5.81 14.37
CA THR A 151 -0.32 4.54 14.23
C THR A 151 -1.11 3.38 14.82
N LYS A 152 -1.64 3.52 16.05
CA LYS A 152 -2.49 2.49 16.67
C LYS A 152 -3.74 2.22 15.83
N LEU A 153 -4.36 3.23 15.24
CA LEU A 153 -5.57 3.04 14.44
C LEU A 153 -5.29 2.23 13.17
N VAL A 154 -4.16 2.48 12.49
CA VAL A 154 -3.73 1.67 11.33
C VAL A 154 -3.41 0.24 11.74
N LEU A 155 -2.65 0.04 12.83
CA LEU A 155 -2.34 -1.30 13.35
C LEU A 155 -3.61 -2.09 13.72
N ARG A 156 -4.63 -1.41 14.24
CA ARG A 156 -5.94 -2.03 14.50
C ARG A 156 -6.61 -2.51 13.21
N LYS A 157 -6.55 -1.75 12.12
CA LYS A 157 -7.09 -2.17 10.81
C LYS A 157 -6.30 -3.33 10.23
N LEU A 158 -4.97 -3.27 10.27
CA LEU A 158 -4.10 -4.36 9.82
C LEU A 158 -4.34 -5.64 10.61
N ALA A 159 -4.43 -5.58 11.94
CA ALA A 159 -4.70 -6.75 12.77
C ALA A 159 -6.01 -7.45 12.38
N LYS A 160 -7.06 -6.69 12.04
CA LYS A 160 -8.35 -7.25 11.63
C LYS A 160 -8.35 -7.74 10.18
N LEU A 161 -7.66 -7.04 9.26
CA LEU A 161 -7.40 -7.52 7.90
C LEU A 161 -6.66 -8.87 7.94
N HIS A 162 -5.62 -8.95 8.77
CA HIS A 162 -4.78 -10.13 8.93
C HIS A 162 -5.55 -11.29 9.57
N ALA A 163 -6.33 -11.03 10.63
CA ALA A 163 -7.17 -12.05 11.25
C ALA A 163 -8.23 -12.60 10.28
N GLY A 164 -8.93 -11.70 9.57
CA GLY A 164 -9.97 -12.10 8.63
C GLY A 164 -9.42 -12.87 7.44
N SER A 165 -8.28 -12.45 6.88
CA SER A 165 -7.65 -13.15 5.75
C SER A 165 -7.14 -14.53 6.10
N ALA A 166 -6.63 -14.75 7.33
CA ALA A 166 -6.25 -16.08 7.79
C ALA A 166 -7.46 -17.04 7.83
N VAL A 167 -8.64 -16.55 8.23
CA VAL A 167 -9.88 -17.33 8.22
C VAL A 167 -10.36 -17.57 6.78
N VAL A 168 -10.34 -16.55 5.93
CA VAL A 168 -10.69 -16.69 4.50
C VAL A 168 -9.80 -17.75 3.83
N TYR A 169 -8.50 -17.74 4.09
CA TYR A 169 -7.58 -18.74 3.56
C TYR A 169 -7.89 -20.15 4.06
N GLN A 170 -8.28 -20.30 5.33
CA GLN A 170 -8.67 -21.59 5.90
C GLN A 170 -9.94 -22.16 5.24
N GLU A 171 -10.88 -21.29 4.87
CA GLU A 171 -12.16 -21.67 4.27
C GLU A 171 -12.05 -21.89 2.75
N ASP A 172 -11.28 -21.06 2.06
CA ASP A 172 -11.18 -21.02 0.61
C ASP A 172 -9.77 -20.54 0.18
N PRO A 173 -8.76 -21.44 0.17
CA PRO A 173 -7.39 -21.08 -0.22
C PRO A 173 -7.28 -20.54 -1.65
N GLU A 174 -8.14 -21.00 -2.56
CA GLU A 174 -8.10 -20.65 -3.99
C GLU A 174 -8.38 -19.17 -4.22
N VAL A 175 -9.22 -18.54 -3.39
CA VAL A 175 -9.50 -17.10 -3.48
C VAL A 175 -8.25 -16.23 -3.29
N LEU A 176 -7.20 -16.77 -2.65
CA LEU A 176 -5.93 -16.07 -2.42
C LEU A 176 -4.85 -16.40 -3.45
N GLU A 177 -5.11 -17.26 -4.44
CA GLU A 177 -4.14 -17.58 -5.49
C GLU A 177 -3.50 -16.32 -6.14
N PRO A 178 -4.26 -15.25 -6.45
CA PRO A 178 -3.71 -14.05 -7.10
C PRO A 178 -2.68 -13.26 -6.25
N VAL A 179 -2.65 -13.48 -4.93
CA VAL A 179 -1.80 -12.76 -3.96
C VAL A 179 -0.67 -13.63 -3.41
N MET A 180 -0.43 -14.84 -3.94
CA MET A 180 0.58 -15.76 -3.39
C MET A 180 2.04 -15.35 -3.67
N GLU A 181 2.27 -14.48 -4.64
CA GLU A 181 3.62 -14.07 -5.05
C GLU A 181 3.90 -12.62 -4.61
N GLY A 182 5.00 -12.38 -3.89
CA GLY A 182 5.37 -11.05 -3.39
C GLY A 182 5.85 -10.06 -4.46
N ALA A 183 6.04 -8.80 -4.08
CA ALA A 183 6.54 -7.75 -4.97
C ALA A 183 8.01 -7.95 -5.40
N ILE A 184 8.82 -8.63 -4.58
CA ILE A 184 10.17 -9.08 -4.94
C ILE A 184 10.16 -10.61 -5.02
N THR A 185 10.42 -11.13 -6.21
CA THR A 185 10.24 -12.55 -6.53
C THR A 185 11.43 -13.10 -7.31
N THR A 186 11.63 -14.41 -7.28
CA THR A 186 12.59 -15.14 -8.13
C THR A 186 12.01 -15.50 -9.51
N ASN A 187 10.73 -15.20 -9.76
CA ASN A 187 10.09 -15.47 -11.03
C ASN A 187 10.76 -14.66 -12.16
N PRO A 188 11.36 -15.32 -13.17
CA PRO A 188 12.10 -14.63 -14.23
C PRO A 188 11.21 -13.72 -15.09
N HIS A 189 9.90 -13.96 -15.08
CA HIS A 189 8.92 -13.15 -15.80
C HIS A 189 8.45 -11.93 -14.98
N ARG A 190 8.92 -11.70 -13.75
CA ARG A 190 8.50 -10.57 -12.89
C ARG A 190 9.70 -9.77 -12.36
N GLN A 191 10.75 -9.67 -13.16
CA GLN A 191 12.00 -9.00 -12.76
C GLN A 191 12.06 -7.51 -13.15
N ASP A 192 11.18 -7.05 -14.05
CA ASP A 192 11.32 -5.74 -14.71
C ASP A 192 11.33 -4.55 -13.72
N PHE A 193 10.51 -4.60 -12.69
CA PHE A 193 10.49 -3.55 -11.66
C PHE A 193 11.58 -3.70 -10.60
N LEU A 194 12.26 -4.85 -10.51
CA LEU A 194 13.23 -5.09 -9.45
C LEU A 194 14.47 -4.20 -9.58
N VAL A 195 14.72 -3.65 -10.76
CA VAL A 195 15.78 -2.64 -10.98
C VAL A 195 15.59 -1.41 -10.07
N PHE A 196 14.34 -1.06 -9.72
CA PHE A 196 14.02 0.04 -8.80
C PHE A 196 14.77 -0.10 -7.46
N TYR A 197 14.68 -1.27 -6.82
CA TYR A 197 15.34 -1.52 -5.53
C TYR A 197 16.87 -1.41 -5.63
N LYS A 198 17.44 -1.86 -6.76
CA LYS A 198 18.88 -1.74 -7.01
C LYS A 198 19.31 -0.28 -7.18
N MET A 199 18.50 0.52 -7.89
CA MET A 199 18.75 1.95 -8.08
C MET A 199 18.66 2.72 -6.76
N CYS A 200 17.66 2.44 -5.93
CA CYS A 200 17.52 3.02 -4.60
C CYS A 200 18.72 2.69 -3.70
N ALA A 201 19.12 1.41 -3.64
CA ALA A 201 20.29 0.99 -2.87
C ALA A 201 21.58 1.68 -3.37
N ARG A 202 21.76 1.79 -4.69
CA ARG A 202 22.92 2.48 -5.29
C ARG A 202 22.96 3.95 -4.89
N GLN A 203 21.81 4.61 -4.81
CA GLN A 203 21.78 6.01 -4.38
C GLN A 203 22.05 6.22 -2.91
N VAL A 204 21.59 5.32 -2.05
CA VAL A 204 21.98 5.36 -0.64
C VAL A 204 23.49 5.23 -0.50
N VAL A 205 24.14 4.31 -1.23
CA VAL A 205 25.60 4.17 -1.22
C VAL A 205 26.27 5.50 -1.60
N LYS A 206 25.88 6.11 -2.71
CA LYS A 206 26.44 7.40 -3.16
C LYS A 206 26.23 8.53 -2.17
N LEU A 207 25.04 8.60 -1.56
CA LEU A 207 24.74 9.62 -0.55
C LEU A 207 25.64 9.45 0.68
N VAL A 208 25.80 8.22 1.17
CA VAL A 208 26.67 7.93 2.32
C VAL A 208 28.13 8.24 1.99
N GLU A 209 28.60 7.93 0.77
CA GLU A 209 29.94 8.31 0.30
C GLU A 209 30.14 9.83 0.31
N SER A 210 29.12 10.60 -0.08
CA SER A 210 29.21 12.06 -0.15
C SER A 210 29.37 12.74 1.22
N TRP A 211 28.92 12.10 2.31
CA TRP A 211 29.05 12.67 3.66
C TRP A 211 30.49 12.87 4.10
N SER A 212 31.45 12.13 3.50
CA SER A 212 32.87 12.17 3.87
C SER A 212 33.10 12.04 5.40
N ASP A 213 32.20 11.33 6.08
CA ASP A 213 32.19 11.13 7.53
C ASP A 213 32.80 9.76 7.86
N PRO A 214 34.01 9.71 8.47
CA PRO A 214 34.67 8.46 8.79
C PRO A 214 33.84 7.53 9.70
N SER A 215 32.90 8.05 10.48
CA SER A 215 32.03 7.25 11.34
C SER A 215 31.10 6.30 10.58
N TYR A 216 30.93 6.51 9.27
CA TYR A 216 30.14 5.62 8.39
C TYR A 216 31.00 4.71 7.52
N SER A 217 32.35 4.74 7.60
CA SER A 217 33.21 3.95 6.69
C SER A 217 32.97 2.44 6.78
N ALA A 218 32.71 1.91 7.98
CA ALA A 218 32.40 0.48 8.16
C ALA A 218 31.06 0.10 7.54
N ILE A 219 30.00 0.89 7.81
CA ILE A 219 28.67 0.68 7.22
C ILE A 219 28.75 0.80 5.70
N LEU A 220 29.43 1.85 5.19
CA LEU A 220 29.64 2.08 3.77
C LEU A 220 30.29 0.87 3.10
N HIS A 221 31.32 0.28 3.72
CA HIS A 221 31.96 -0.93 3.21
C HIS A 221 30.97 -2.08 3.04
N LYS A 222 30.07 -2.31 4.01
CA LYS A 222 29.04 -3.35 3.94
C LYS A 222 27.97 -3.04 2.88
N ILE A 223 27.44 -1.81 2.84
CA ILE A 223 26.33 -1.46 1.92
C ILE A 223 26.76 -1.31 0.46
N ARG A 224 28.06 -1.21 0.15
CA ARG A 224 28.56 -1.11 -1.23
C ARG A 224 28.08 -2.24 -2.14
N ASN A 225 27.95 -3.46 -1.60
CA ASN A 225 27.46 -4.61 -2.37
C ASN A 225 25.92 -4.77 -2.31
N LEU A 226 25.22 -3.94 -1.54
CA LEU A 226 23.77 -4.05 -1.38
C LEU A 226 22.99 -3.96 -2.70
N PRO A 227 23.35 -3.13 -3.70
CA PRO A 227 22.66 -3.14 -5.00
C PRO A 227 22.66 -4.51 -5.70
N ASN A 228 23.62 -5.39 -5.39
CA ASN A 228 23.70 -6.74 -5.94
C ASN A 228 22.94 -7.77 -5.09
N THR A 229 22.81 -7.56 -3.77
CA THR A 229 22.19 -8.51 -2.84
C THR A 229 20.76 -8.16 -2.44
N THR A 230 20.31 -6.91 -2.67
CA THR A 230 19.01 -6.40 -2.23
C THR A 230 17.83 -7.23 -2.75
N ILE A 231 17.93 -7.75 -3.99
CA ILE A 231 16.87 -8.60 -4.55
C ILE A 231 16.81 -9.95 -3.85
N ALA A 232 17.95 -10.59 -3.60
CA ALA A 232 17.99 -11.87 -2.89
C ALA A 232 17.45 -11.72 -1.46
N LYS A 233 17.88 -10.68 -0.74
CA LYS A 233 17.35 -10.35 0.60
C LYS A 233 15.86 -9.99 0.55
N GLY A 234 15.40 -9.32 -0.49
CA GLY A 234 13.99 -9.05 -0.75
C GLY A 234 13.17 -10.33 -0.97
N CYS A 235 13.65 -11.27 -1.79
CA CYS A 235 12.99 -12.57 -1.97
C CYS A 235 12.87 -13.35 -0.65
N GLN A 236 13.85 -13.25 0.25
CA GLN A 236 13.79 -13.88 1.59
C GLN A 236 12.65 -13.32 2.44
N VAL A 237 12.35 -12.01 2.35
CA VAL A 237 11.20 -11.39 3.02
C VAL A 237 9.89 -12.05 2.56
N TYR A 238 9.73 -12.25 1.25
CA TYR A 238 8.54 -12.85 0.64
C TYR A 238 8.60 -14.38 0.56
N THR A 239 9.56 -15.03 1.22
CA THR A 239 9.53 -16.49 1.32
C THR A 239 8.44 -16.87 2.32
N ARG A 240 7.37 -17.47 1.79
CA ARG A 240 6.26 -18.00 2.58
C ARG A 240 6.66 -19.33 3.21
N ASP A 241 6.31 -19.51 4.48
CA ASP A 241 6.41 -20.78 5.18
C ASP A 241 5.01 -21.14 5.68
N ASP A 242 4.41 -22.18 5.12
CA ASP A 242 3.07 -22.63 5.46
C ASP A 242 2.98 -23.28 6.86
N ALA A 243 4.12 -23.52 7.52
CA ALA A 243 4.16 -23.99 8.90
C ALA A 243 3.96 -22.87 9.93
N VAL A 244 4.07 -21.59 9.51
CA VAL A 244 3.85 -20.42 10.38
C VAL A 244 2.56 -19.68 10.04
N PHE A 245 2.19 -18.73 10.89
CA PHE A 245 0.98 -17.93 10.71
C PHE A 245 1.15 -16.94 9.53
N ASN A 246 0.32 -17.13 8.49
CA ASN A 246 0.29 -16.29 7.28
C ASN A 246 -1.03 -15.53 7.13
N VAL A 247 -0.94 -14.37 6.50
CA VAL A 247 -2.02 -13.37 6.38
C VAL A 247 -1.95 -12.67 5.03
N LEU A 248 -3.06 -12.06 4.60
CA LEU A 248 -3.04 -11.10 3.49
C LEU A 248 -2.41 -9.79 3.99
N ASN A 249 -1.18 -9.55 3.58
CA ASN A 249 -0.53 -8.25 3.70
C ASN A 249 -1.03 -7.33 2.59
N HIS A 250 -1.12 -6.04 2.90
CA HIS A 250 -1.32 -4.99 1.90
C HIS A 250 -0.03 -4.71 1.11
N ASP A 251 1.15 -4.88 1.74
CA ASP A 251 2.51 -4.73 1.19
C ASP A 251 2.87 -3.33 0.67
N ASP A 252 1.97 -2.37 0.87
CA ASP A 252 2.13 -0.95 0.49
C ASP A 252 1.42 -0.05 1.51
N VAL A 253 1.56 -0.36 2.80
CA VAL A 253 0.92 0.43 3.87
C VAL A 253 1.78 1.64 4.18
N TRP A 254 1.49 2.75 3.50
CA TRP A 254 2.14 4.03 3.77
C TRP A 254 1.14 5.18 3.83
N THR A 255 1.56 6.33 4.36
CA THR A 255 0.71 7.52 4.55
C THR A 255 -0.08 7.95 3.31
N SER A 256 0.43 7.70 2.10
CA SER A 256 -0.28 8.05 0.86
C SER A 256 -1.35 7.05 0.43
N ASN A 257 -1.44 5.90 1.09
CA ASN A 257 -2.47 4.87 0.92
C ASN A 257 -3.41 4.80 2.14
N LEU A 258 -3.39 5.85 2.97
CA LEU A 258 -4.19 5.98 4.19
C LEU A 258 -5.01 7.26 4.17
N MET A 259 -6.31 7.15 4.39
CA MET A 259 -7.16 8.30 4.63
C MET A 259 -7.81 8.21 6.00
N PHE A 260 -7.70 9.29 6.77
CA PHE A 260 -8.17 9.38 8.14
C PHE A 260 -9.43 10.24 8.20
N ARG A 261 -10.33 9.90 9.12
CA ARG A 261 -11.52 10.68 9.44
C ARG A 261 -11.47 11.08 10.90
N TYR A 262 -11.92 12.29 11.18
CA TYR A 262 -11.95 12.88 12.50
C TYR A 262 -13.38 13.28 12.83
N GLU A 263 -13.77 13.21 14.11
CA GLU A 263 -15.07 13.72 14.58
C GLU A 263 -15.10 15.25 14.60
N ASP A 264 -13.97 15.86 14.92
CA ASP A 264 -13.73 17.30 14.90
C ASP A 264 -12.34 17.57 14.29
N THR A 265 -11.69 18.70 14.60
CA THR A 265 -10.37 19.03 14.05
C THR A 265 -9.21 18.22 14.65
N VAL A 266 -9.43 17.46 15.73
CA VAL A 266 -8.39 16.79 16.53
C VAL A 266 -8.74 15.33 16.84
N THR A 267 -10.00 15.02 17.10
CA THR A 267 -10.46 13.71 17.58
C THR A 267 -10.48 12.69 16.45
N LEU A 268 -9.47 11.81 16.45
CA LEU A 268 -9.32 10.76 15.46
C LEU A 268 -10.42 9.69 15.60
N ASN A 269 -11.13 9.40 14.52
CA ASN A 269 -12.26 8.46 14.50
C ASN A 269 -11.92 7.19 13.74
N ASP A 270 -11.53 7.32 12.47
CA ASP A 270 -11.37 6.17 11.58
C ASP A 270 -10.21 6.33 10.58
N VAL A 271 -9.76 5.21 10.03
CA VAL A 271 -8.81 5.17 8.91
C VAL A 271 -9.24 4.10 7.90
N LEU A 272 -9.09 4.42 6.62
CA LEU A 272 -9.27 3.48 5.52
C LEU A 272 -7.95 3.29 4.78
N LEU A 273 -7.63 2.02 4.52
CA LEU A 273 -6.49 1.59 3.72
C LEU A 273 -6.96 1.37 2.29
N PHE A 274 -6.23 1.86 1.30
CA PHE A 274 -6.58 1.67 -0.11
C PHE A 274 -5.33 1.37 -0.95
N ASP A 275 -5.54 0.89 -2.18
CA ASP A 275 -4.48 0.52 -3.12
C ASP A 275 -3.75 -0.80 -2.77
N TYR A 276 -4.45 -1.93 -2.94
CA TYR A 276 -3.94 -3.27 -2.66
C TYR A 276 -3.13 -3.87 -3.82
N GLN A 277 -2.49 -3.02 -4.62
CA GLN A 277 -1.79 -3.42 -5.85
C GLN A 277 -0.55 -4.30 -5.60
N LEU A 278 0.02 -4.26 -4.38
CA LEU A 278 1.16 -5.09 -3.98
C LEU A 278 0.76 -6.27 -3.08
N ALA A 279 -0.53 -6.41 -2.72
CA ALA A 279 -0.98 -7.36 -1.71
C ALA A 279 -0.38 -8.77 -1.84
N TYR A 280 0.02 -9.33 -0.70
CA TYR A 280 0.78 -10.57 -0.64
C TYR A 280 0.35 -11.44 0.54
N PHE A 281 0.08 -12.72 0.28
CA PHE A 281 -0.25 -13.68 1.33
C PHE A 281 1.01 -14.33 1.92
N GLY A 282 1.34 -13.98 3.16
CA GLY A 282 2.52 -14.50 3.84
C GLY A 282 2.67 -13.93 5.25
N SER A 283 3.91 -13.79 5.71
CA SER A 283 4.22 -13.30 7.06
C SER A 283 3.59 -11.95 7.39
N PRO A 284 2.96 -11.77 8.57
CA PRO A 284 2.47 -10.45 9.01
C PRO A 284 3.60 -9.45 9.23
N GLY A 285 4.85 -9.91 9.31
CA GLY A 285 6.03 -9.06 9.47
C GLY A 285 6.28 -8.17 8.26
N VAL A 286 5.75 -8.49 7.07
CA VAL A 286 5.88 -7.67 5.86
C VAL A 286 5.24 -6.29 6.06
N ASP A 287 3.93 -6.25 6.33
CA ASP A 287 3.22 -5.00 6.58
C ASP A 287 3.76 -4.27 7.82
N LEU A 288 4.06 -4.99 8.91
CA LEU A 288 4.55 -4.38 10.14
C LEU A 288 5.90 -3.68 9.93
N ASN A 289 6.85 -4.32 9.22
CA ASN A 289 8.13 -3.71 8.92
C ASN A 289 7.99 -2.54 7.94
N TYR A 290 7.15 -2.65 6.91
CA TYR A 290 6.98 -1.57 5.94
C TYR A 290 6.37 -0.33 6.60
N PHE A 291 5.22 -0.53 7.24
CA PHE A 291 4.42 0.53 7.84
C PHE A 291 5.18 1.27 8.93
N LEU A 292 5.70 0.52 9.93
CA LEU A 292 6.33 1.13 11.08
C LEU A 292 7.56 1.94 10.67
N ASN A 293 8.35 1.48 9.71
CA ASN A 293 9.60 2.13 9.32
C ASN A 293 9.45 3.16 8.19
N GLY A 294 8.35 3.11 7.45
CA GLY A 294 8.10 3.99 6.31
C GLY A 294 7.10 5.11 6.56
N SER A 295 6.28 5.03 7.61
CA SER A 295 5.16 5.96 7.81
C SER A 295 4.96 6.49 9.22
N VAL A 296 5.58 5.90 10.24
CA VAL A 296 5.50 6.40 11.62
C VAL A 296 6.61 7.42 11.87
N GLN A 297 6.31 8.48 12.59
CA GLN A 297 7.32 9.44 13.05
C GLN A 297 8.45 8.71 13.78
N ASN A 298 9.71 9.03 13.47
CA ASN A 298 10.85 8.24 13.97
C ASN A 298 10.93 8.21 15.48
N GLU A 299 10.69 9.33 16.15
CA GLU A 299 10.75 9.46 17.59
C GLU A 299 9.66 8.62 18.27
N ILE A 300 8.47 8.53 17.66
CA ILE A 300 7.37 7.67 18.12
C ILE A 300 7.72 6.20 17.90
N ARG A 301 8.21 5.84 16.70
CA ARG A 301 8.64 4.49 16.35
C ARG A 301 9.72 3.97 17.30
N GLU A 302 10.75 4.76 17.56
CA GLU A 302 11.86 4.37 18.44
C GLU A 302 11.40 4.13 19.87
N LYS A 303 10.49 4.97 20.36
CA LYS A 303 9.96 4.87 21.72
C LYS A 303 8.95 3.73 21.91
N HIS A 304 8.12 3.45 20.90
CA HIS A 304 6.93 2.59 21.04
C HIS A 304 6.95 1.31 20.19
N SER A 305 8.03 1.00 19.46
CA SER A 305 8.08 -0.14 18.53
C SER A 305 7.58 -1.46 19.13
N LEU A 306 8.04 -1.86 20.31
CA LEU A 306 7.59 -3.10 20.97
C LEU A 306 6.12 -3.03 21.39
N GLU A 307 5.68 -1.88 21.91
CA GLU A 307 4.28 -1.66 22.29
C GLU A 307 3.34 -1.74 21.07
N PHE A 308 3.78 -1.27 19.90
CA PHE A 308 3.02 -1.39 18.66
C PHE A 308 2.84 -2.83 18.22
N ILE A 309 3.89 -3.66 18.28
CA ILE A 309 3.78 -5.09 17.94
C ILE A 309 2.85 -5.81 18.93
N GLN A 310 2.96 -5.53 20.22
CA GLN A 310 2.07 -6.08 21.24
C GLN A 310 0.62 -5.65 21.04
N TYR A 311 0.38 -4.37 20.74
CA TYR A 311 -0.94 -3.81 20.48
C TYR A 311 -1.60 -4.47 19.25
N TYR A 312 -0.85 -4.58 18.15
CA TYR A 312 -1.27 -5.31 16.96
C TYR A 312 -1.62 -6.77 17.28
N HIS A 313 -0.72 -7.48 17.98
CA HIS A 313 -0.90 -8.88 18.34
C HIS A 313 -2.13 -9.12 19.22
N THR A 314 -2.38 -8.23 20.19
CA THR A 314 -3.55 -8.32 21.07
C THR A 314 -4.83 -8.32 20.25
N ILE A 315 -4.98 -7.36 19.33
CA ILE A 315 -6.16 -7.24 18.47
C ILE A 315 -6.26 -8.44 17.52
N LEU A 316 -5.15 -8.86 16.90
CA LEU A 316 -5.09 -10.01 16.01
C LEU A 316 -5.64 -11.26 16.71
N THR A 317 -5.11 -11.58 17.89
CA THR A 317 -5.51 -12.81 18.61
C THR A 317 -6.94 -12.74 19.16
N GLU A 318 -7.40 -11.57 19.61
CA GLU A 318 -8.80 -11.38 20.00
C GLU A 318 -9.75 -11.59 18.83
N THR A 319 -9.43 -11.03 17.66
CA THR A 319 -10.24 -11.18 16.45
C THR A 319 -10.24 -12.64 15.98
N LEU A 320 -9.09 -13.32 15.92
CA LEU A 320 -9.00 -14.73 15.55
C LEU A 320 -9.84 -15.64 16.47
N ARG A 321 -9.79 -15.41 17.79
CA ARG A 321 -10.62 -16.17 18.77
C ARG A 321 -12.12 -15.94 18.54
N LYS A 322 -12.54 -14.70 18.31
CA LYS A 322 -13.95 -14.37 18.02
C LYS A 322 -14.43 -15.00 16.73
N LEU A 323 -13.58 -15.02 15.69
CA LEU A 323 -13.86 -15.69 14.41
C LEU A 323 -13.75 -17.22 14.48
N ARG A 324 -13.39 -17.79 15.64
CA ARG A 324 -13.19 -19.24 15.84
C ARG A 324 -12.21 -19.84 14.83
N TYR A 325 -11.13 -19.11 14.54
CA TYR A 325 -10.04 -19.63 13.72
C TYR A 325 -9.53 -20.95 14.29
N SER A 326 -9.43 -21.98 13.45
CA SER A 326 -9.12 -23.35 13.89
C SER A 326 -7.64 -23.70 13.79
N GLY A 327 -6.85 -22.88 13.09
CA GLY A 327 -5.40 -22.98 13.07
C GLY A 327 -4.73 -22.49 14.35
N ASN A 328 -3.41 -22.56 14.39
CA ASN A 328 -2.63 -22.08 15.53
C ASN A 328 -2.67 -20.55 15.61
N ILE A 329 -3.17 -20.00 16.71
CA ILE A 329 -3.14 -18.56 16.97
C ILE A 329 -1.71 -18.19 17.41
N PRO A 330 -1.01 -17.29 16.70
CA PRO A 330 0.39 -17.00 16.99
C PRO A 330 0.54 -16.37 18.38
N THR A 331 1.60 -16.74 19.09
CA THR A 331 2.04 -16.04 20.29
C THR A 331 2.69 -14.71 19.94
N LEU A 332 2.88 -13.83 20.92
CA LEU A 332 3.61 -12.57 20.71
C LEU A 332 5.05 -12.83 20.26
N GLN A 333 5.66 -13.91 20.77
CA GLN A 333 6.99 -14.33 20.37
C GLN A 333 7.04 -14.74 18.90
N ASP A 334 6.04 -15.48 18.41
CA ASP A 334 5.97 -15.88 16.99
C ASP A 334 5.89 -14.66 16.08
N ILE A 335 5.10 -13.64 16.45
CA ILE A 335 5.05 -12.37 15.70
C ILE A 335 6.40 -11.66 15.73
N HIS A 336 7.08 -11.59 16.88
CA HIS A 336 8.42 -11.00 16.95
C HIS A 336 9.44 -11.73 16.08
N VAL A 337 9.42 -13.06 16.06
CA VAL A 337 10.28 -13.87 15.19
C VAL A 337 10.03 -13.49 13.73
N GLU A 338 8.77 -13.41 13.31
CA GLU A 338 8.43 -13.05 11.93
C GLU A 338 8.79 -11.60 11.57
N VAL A 339 8.61 -10.65 12.48
CA VAL A 339 9.06 -9.26 12.31
C VAL A 339 10.58 -9.18 12.14
N ILE A 340 11.34 -9.97 12.90
CA ILE A 340 12.81 -10.03 12.76
C ILE A 340 13.20 -10.70 11.44
N ARG A 341 12.58 -11.84 11.11
CA ARG A 341 12.87 -12.62 9.89
C ARG A 341 12.63 -11.80 8.62
N THR A 342 11.54 -11.05 8.58
CA THR A 342 11.19 -10.14 7.47
C THR A 342 11.81 -8.75 7.59
N GLY A 343 12.69 -8.55 8.58
CA GLY A 343 13.20 -7.26 8.99
C GLY A 343 13.91 -6.45 7.90
N PHE A 344 14.48 -7.10 6.89
CA PHE A 344 15.06 -6.44 5.72
C PHE A 344 14.06 -5.56 4.96
N HIS A 345 12.76 -5.85 5.07
CA HIS A 345 11.73 -5.00 4.48
C HIS A 345 11.69 -3.57 5.09
N SER A 346 12.22 -3.41 6.32
CA SER A 346 12.50 -2.08 6.89
C SER A 346 13.51 -1.28 6.07
N VAL A 347 14.49 -1.96 5.45
CA VAL A 347 15.47 -1.32 4.54
C VAL A 347 14.75 -0.82 3.29
N ASN A 348 13.83 -1.61 2.72
CA ASN A 348 13.02 -1.16 1.59
C ASN A 348 12.16 0.06 1.93
N ALA A 349 11.53 0.08 3.10
CA ALA A 349 10.77 1.24 3.58
C ALA A 349 11.64 2.51 3.66
N VAL A 350 12.85 2.41 4.21
CA VAL A 350 13.74 3.57 4.34
C VAL A 350 14.39 3.94 3.00
N PHE A 351 14.88 2.98 2.22
CA PHE A 351 15.70 3.25 1.04
C PHE A 351 14.87 3.57 -0.19
N CYS A 352 13.63 3.07 -0.26
CA CYS A 352 12.79 3.21 -1.45
C CYS A 352 11.60 4.13 -1.19
N LEU A 353 10.86 3.91 -0.10
CA LEU A 353 9.62 4.64 0.17
C LEU A 353 9.88 6.05 0.72
N LEU A 354 10.69 6.20 1.79
CA LEU A 354 10.88 7.51 2.43
C LEU A 354 11.39 8.62 1.50
N PRO A 355 12.35 8.38 0.59
CA PRO A 355 12.76 9.41 -0.37
C PRO A 355 11.60 9.93 -1.22
N LEU A 356 10.73 9.02 -1.68
CA LEU A 356 9.53 9.35 -2.45
C LEU A 356 8.48 10.09 -1.58
N ALA A 357 8.26 9.62 -0.35
CA ALA A 357 7.33 10.27 0.58
C ALA A 357 7.74 11.73 0.88
N MET A 358 9.05 12.00 0.95
CA MET A 358 9.59 13.33 1.27
C MET A 358 9.65 14.31 0.12
N MET A 359 9.31 13.90 -1.10
CA MET A 359 9.28 14.79 -2.26
C MET A 359 8.31 15.96 -2.04
N GLU A 360 8.82 17.19 -2.17
CA GLU A 360 8.03 18.42 -1.99
C GLU A 360 7.09 18.68 -3.18
N ASN A 361 7.51 18.33 -4.39
CA ASN A 361 6.76 18.53 -5.63
C ASN A 361 6.51 17.18 -6.33
N SER A 362 5.59 16.34 -5.83
CA SER A 362 5.27 15.07 -6.52
C SER A 362 4.75 15.27 -7.94
N GLU A 363 4.23 16.44 -8.28
CA GLU A 363 3.75 16.75 -9.63
C GLU A 363 4.83 16.68 -10.72
N ASN A 364 6.10 16.80 -10.31
CA ASN A 364 7.27 16.64 -11.16
C ASN A 364 7.92 15.25 -11.03
N ALA A 365 7.32 14.35 -10.24
CA ALA A 365 7.82 13.01 -10.05
C ALA A 365 7.47 12.12 -11.25
N GLU A 366 8.40 11.97 -12.16
CA GLU A 366 8.25 11.09 -13.31
C GLU A 366 8.95 9.76 -13.02
N MET A 367 8.17 8.73 -12.65
CA MET A 367 8.70 7.38 -12.36
C MET A 367 9.48 6.83 -13.56
N ASP A 368 9.05 7.16 -14.78
CA ASP A 368 9.77 6.79 -16.00
C ASP A 368 11.17 7.40 -16.04
N VAL A 369 11.35 8.64 -15.58
CA VAL A 369 12.67 9.27 -15.45
C VAL A 369 13.47 8.63 -14.32
N PHE A 370 12.82 8.31 -13.19
CA PHE A 370 13.46 7.60 -12.07
C PHE A 370 14.08 6.27 -12.50
N LEU A 371 13.38 5.51 -13.35
CA LEU A 371 13.79 4.18 -13.80
C LEU A 371 14.79 4.20 -14.97
N GLN A 372 15.07 5.37 -15.56
CA GLN A 372 16.06 5.48 -16.64
C GLN A 372 17.49 5.39 -16.12
N GLU A 373 18.30 4.57 -16.80
CA GLU A 373 19.77 4.57 -16.68
C GLU A 373 20.40 5.67 -17.54
N SER A 374 19.95 6.92 -17.35
CA SER A 374 20.43 8.11 -18.04
C SER A 374 21.00 9.12 -17.05
N ALA A 375 21.76 10.11 -17.55
CA ALA A 375 22.23 11.23 -16.71
C ALA A 375 21.06 12.01 -16.08
N ALA A 376 19.93 12.14 -16.80
CA ALA A 376 18.72 12.77 -16.30
C ALA A 376 18.09 11.96 -15.15
N GLY A 377 17.96 10.63 -15.32
CA GLY A 377 17.46 9.75 -14.28
C GLY A 377 18.36 9.74 -13.04
N GLU A 378 19.69 9.76 -13.23
CA GLU A 378 20.65 9.85 -12.15
C GLU A 378 20.53 11.15 -11.35
N ALA A 379 20.45 12.29 -12.04
CA ALA A 379 20.26 13.59 -11.41
C ALA A 379 18.92 13.68 -10.66
N PHE A 380 17.85 13.14 -11.25
CA PHE A 380 16.54 13.09 -10.64
C PHE A 380 16.53 12.26 -9.35
N ARG A 381 17.15 11.07 -9.38
CA ARG A 381 17.33 10.25 -8.18
C ARG A 381 18.17 10.95 -7.12
N ALA A 382 19.28 11.58 -7.49
CA ALA A 382 20.12 12.32 -6.54
C ALA A 382 19.35 13.48 -5.87
N GLN A 383 18.51 14.19 -6.63
CA GLN A 383 17.64 15.24 -6.10
C GLN A 383 16.65 14.70 -5.05
N ILE A 384 16.01 13.56 -5.30
CA ILE A 384 15.06 12.96 -4.35
C ILE A 384 15.77 12.54 -3.05
N PHE A 385 16.93 11.90 -3.16
CA PHE A 385 17.64 11.35 -2.02
C PHE A 385 18.41 12.40 -1.20
N SER A 386 18.71 13.57 -1.76
CA SER A 386 19.38 14.68 -1.05
C SER A 386 18.44 15.55 -0.22
N ASN A 387 17.20 15.10 0.01
CA ASN A 387 16.24 15.83 0.82
C ASN A 387 16.76 16.00 2.28
N PRO A 388 16.81 17.23 2.82
CA PRO A 388 17.35 17.50 4.16
C PRO A 388 16.54 16.84 5.29
N ARG A 389 15.28 16.46 5.06
CA ARG A 389 14.47 15.69 6.02
C ARG A 389 14.80 14.20 6.01
N TYR A 390 15.30 13.69 4.88
CA TYR A 390 15.61 12.27 4.71
C TYR A 390 16.95 11.90 5.34
N GLU A 391 17.98 12.72 5.15
CA GLU A 391 19.34 12.40 5.58
C GLU A 391 19.46 12.07 7.10
N PRO A 392 18.87 12.83 8.04
CA PRO A 392 18.93 12.50 9.47
C PRO A 392 18.25 11.17 9.82
N ILE A 393 17.20 10.82 9.07
CA ILE A 393 16.48 9.54 9.25
C ILE A 393 17.35 8.40 8.75
N LEU A 394 17.93 8.55 7.55
CA LEU A 394 18.81 7.56 6.96
C LEU A 394 20.02 7.31 7.86
N LYS A 395 20.66 8.35 8.40
CA LYS A 395 21.79 8.23 9.34
C LYS A 395 21.45 7.35 10.56
N ARG A 396 20.30 7.57 11.19
CA ARG A 396 19.82 6.75 12.32
C ARG A 396 19.49 5.33 11.88
N ALA A 397 18.79 5.19 10.75
CA ALA A 397 18.39 3.89 10.21
C ALA A 397 19.58 3.01 9.84
N LEU A 398 20.62 3.56 9.19
CA LEU A 398 21.84 2.84 8.81
C LEU A 398 22.53 2.22 10.02
N ARG A 399 22.71 2.98 11.10
CA ARG A 399 23.31 2.47 12.35
C ARG A 399 22.47 1.34 12.95
N ARG A 400 21.15 1.50 12.97
CA ARG A 400 20.25 0.46 13.48
C ARG A 400 20.27 -0.80 12.60
N PHE A 401 20.23 -0.65 11.27
CA PHE A 401 20.25 -1.77 10.34
C PHE A 401 21.57 -2.55 10.36
N ASP A 402 22.70 -1.87 10.60
CA ASP A 402 23.98 -2.52 10.84
C ASP A 402 23.97 -3.35 12.13
N LEU A 403 23.44 -2.80 13.24
CA LEU A 403 23.29 -3.54 14.50
C LEU A 403 22.34 -4.75 14.40
N LEU A 404 21.39 -4.70 13.47
CA LEU A 404 20.46 -5.80 13.19
C LEU A 404 21.02 -6.81 12.18
N GLY A 405 22.24 -6.60 11.65
CA GLY A 405 22.89 -7.50 10.69
C GLY A 405 22.28 -7.47 9.28
N TYR A 406 21.48 -6.45 8.93
CA TYR A 406 20.82 -6.42 7.61
C TYR A 406 21.79 -6.18 6.45
N PHE A 407 22.99 -5.70 6.73
CA PHE A 407 24.04 -5.45 5.73
C PHE A 407 25.10 -6.55 5.65
N ASP A 408 24.99 -7.60 6.47
CA ASP A 408 25.93 -8.72 6.48
C ASP A 408 25.61 -9.79 5.41
#